data_AF-A0A0J6C8V8-F1
#
_entry.id   AF-A0A0J6C8V8-F1
#
_cell.length_a   1.000
_cell.length_b   1.000
_cell.length_c   1.000
_cell.angle_alpha   90.00
_cell.angle_beta   90.00
_cell.angle_gamma   90.00
#
_symmetry.space_group_name_H-M   'P 1'
#
loop_
_entity.id
_entity.type
_entity.pdbx_description
1 polymer ?
#
loop_
_entity_poly.entity_id
_entity_poly.type
_entity_poly.pdbx_seq_one_letter_code
_entity_poly.pdbx_strand_id
1 'polypeptide(L)' 'MSVVFTVPNMTCGHCVKSITQAVQQAVPGATVEVDLSAHRVTVSPAGQAAAIEAAIREAGYDPQKQ' A
#
# COMPACT_ATOMS: atom_id res chain seq x y z
N MET A 1 -13.75 0.95 -7.48
CA MET A 1 -13.56 1.65 -6.18
C MET A 1 -12.17 1.31 -5.68
N SER A 2 -11.35 2.32 -5.35
CA SER A 2 -10.00 2.20 -4.80
C SER A 2 -9.97 2.67 -3.34
N VAL A 3 -8.97 2.23 -2.60
CA VAL A 3 -8.69 2.68 -1.23
C VAL A 3 -7.35 3.40 -1.21
N VAL A 4 -7.23 4.41 -0.36
CA VAL A 4 -6.04 5.25 -0.25
C VAL A 4 -5.45 5.09 1.15
N PHE A 5 -4.14 4.88 1.20
CA PHE A 5 -3.35 4.82 2.43
C PHE A 5 -2.25 5.86 2.38
N THR A 6 -1.92 6.45 3.51
CA THR A 6 -0.77 7.35 3.67
C THR A 6 0.31 6.60 4.44
N VAL A 7 1.53 6.57 3.90
CA VAL A 7 2.66 5.87 4.52
C VAL A 7 3.79 6.88 4.78
N PRO A 8 3.81 7.54 5.95
CA PRO A 8 4.78 8.59 6.24
C PRO A 8 6.23 8.08 6.32
N ASN A 9 6.43 6.78 6.55
CA ASN A 9 7.75 6.15 6.63
C ASN A 9 8.34 5.76 5.24
N MET A 10 7.70 6.20 4.14
CA MET A 10 8.05 5.79 2.79
C MET A 10 9.05 6.77 2.15
N THR A 11 10.31 6.72 2.58
CA THR A 11 11.33 7.71 2.18
C THR A 11 12.22 7.26 1.02
N CYS A 12 12.13 5.99 0.59
CA CYS A 12 13.01 5.41 -0.43
C CYS A 12 12.23 4.65 -1.53
N GLY A 13 12.73 4.67 -2.76
CA GLY A 13 12.12 3.92 -3.88
C GLY A 13 12.05 2.39 -3.67
N HIS A 14 12.89 1.85 -2.76
CA HIS A 14 12.80 0.45 -2.34
C HIS A 14 11.52 0.15 -1.55
N CYS A 15 11.04 1.11 -0.74
CA CYS A 15 9.80 0.96 0.02
C CYS A 15 8.60 0.75 -0.92
N VAL A 16 8.60 1.42 -2.08
CA VAL A 16 7.56 1.26 -3.11
C VAL A 16 7.46 -0.18 -3.58
N LYS A 17 8.60 -0.78 -3.93
CA LYS A 17 8.64 -2.18 -4.36
C LYS A 17 8.16 -3.11 -3.25
N SER A 18 8.67 -2.94 -2.02
CA SER A 18 8.26 -3.79 -0.89
C SER A 18 6.77 -3.73 -0.63
N ILE A 19 6.18 -2.52 -0.58
CA ILE A 19 4.75 -2.34 -0.37
C ILE A 19 3.95 -2.95 -1.53
N THR A 20 4.34 -2.66 -2.77
CA THR A 20 3.66 -3.19 -3.96
C THR A 20 3.66 -4.71 -3.96
N GLN A 21 4.80 -5.35 -3.65
CA GLN A 21 4.88 -6.80 -3.57
C GLN A 21 4.04 -7.37 -2.43
N ALA A 22 4.09 -6.78 -1.23
CA ALA A 22 3.28 -7.24 -0.10
C ALA A 22 1.78 -7.19 -0.42
N VAL A 23 1.33 -6.08 -1.03
CA VAL A 23 -0.07 -5.92 -1.44
C VAL A 23 -0.45 -6.89 -2.55
N GLN A 24 0.41 -7.14 -3.53
CA GLN A 24 0.15 -8.14 -4.58
C GLN A 24 0.13 -9.58 -4.06
N GLN A 25 0.91 -9.89 -3.02
CA GLN A 25 0.88 -11.19 -2.36
C GLN A 25 -0.42 -11.40 -1.58
N ALA A 26 -0.88 -10.39 -0.85
CA ALA A 26 -2.12 -10.45 -0.10
C ALA A 26 -3.37 -10.38 -1.00
N VAL A 27 -3.30 -9.55 -2.04
CA VAL A 27 -4.39 -9.32 -3.00
C VAL A 27 -3.85 -9.53 -4.42
N PRO A 28 -3.82 -10.79 -4.91
CA PRO A 28 -3.40 -11.07 -6.27
C PRO A 28 -4.31 -10.37 -7.27
N GLY A 29 -3.71 -9.60 -8.18
CA GLY A 29 -4.43 -8.78 -9.16
C GLY A 29 -4.81 -7.38 -8.67
N ALA A 30 -4.39 -6.98 -7.46
CA ALA A 30 -4.53 -5.60 -7.04
C ALA A 30 -3.65 -4.65 -7.87
N THR A 31 -4.22 -3.52 -8.25
CA THR A 31 -3.47 -2.39 -8.82
C THR A 31 -2.98 -1.52 -7.66
N VAL A 32 -1.68 -1.28 -7.59
CA VAL A 32 -1.04 -0.45 -6.57
C VAL A 32 -0.40 0.75 -7.24
N GLU A 33 -0.83 1.94 -6.87
CA GLU A 33 -0.27 3.21 -7.32
C GLU A 33 0.34 3.92 -6.13
N VAL A 34 1.61 4.30 -6.22
CA VAL A 34 2.34 4.95 -5.13
C VAL A 34 2.81 6.33 -5.58
N ASP A 35 2.41 7.34 -4.81
CA ASP A 35 2.85 8.71 -4.91
C ASP A 35 3.80 9.01 -3.75
N LEU A 36 5.10 9.04 -4.04
CA LEU A 36 6.12 9.37 -3.04
C LEU A 36 6.11 10.84 -2.63
N SER A 37 5.69 11.74 -3.52
CA SER A 37 5.64 13.17 -3.21
C SER A 37 4.55 13.48 -2.18
N ALA A 38 3.42 12.78 -2.28
CA ALA A 38 2.30 12.87 -1.35
C ALA A 38 2.33 11.79 -0.23
N HIS A 39 3.32 10.89 -0.23
CA HIS A 39 3.40 9.71 0.65
C HIS A 39 2.11 8.87 0.65
N ARG A 40 1.51 8.70 -0.53
CA ARG A 40 0.19 8.12 -0.71
C ARG A 40 0.27 6.83 -1.52
N VAL A 41 -0.43 5.81 -1.07
CA VAL A 41 -0.56 4.49 -1.71
C VAL A 41 -2.03 4.26 -2.01
N THR A 42 -2.37 4.27 -3.29
CA THR A 42 -3.72 3.96 -3.78
C THR A 42 -3.76 2.51 -4.25
N VAL A 43 -4.75 1.76 -3.79
CA VAL A 43 -4.90 0.33 -4.13
C VAL A 43 -6.31 0.02 -4.61
N SER A 44 -6.41 -0.77 -5.68
CA SER A 44 -7.67 -1.26 -6.25
C SER A 44 -7.67 -2.78 -6.35
N PRO A 45 -8.77 -3.48 -6.01
CA PRO A 45 -10.06 -2.95 -5.54
C PRO A 45 -10.12 -2.65 -4.03
N ALA A 46 -10.92 -1.64 -3.64
CA ALA A 46 -11.11 -1.19 -2.26
C ALA A 46 -11.72 -2.23 -1.31
N GLY A 47 -12.35 -3.27 -1.84
CA GLY A 47 -13.02 -4.32 -1.06
C GLY A 47 -12.09 -5.12 -0.15
N GLN A 48 -10.78 -4.93 -0.28
CA GLN A 48 -9.76 -5.64 0.50
C GLN A 48 -8.88 -4.69 1.32
N ALA A 49 -9.38 -3.51 1.67
CA ALA A 49 -8.64 -2.51 2.45
C ALA A 49 -7.96 -3.10 3.70
N ALA A 50 -8.65 -3.97 4.46
CA ALA A 50 -8.09 -4.60 5.65
C ALA A 50 -6.92 -5.55 5.32
N ALA A 51 -7.02 -6.34 4.24
CA ALA A 51 -5.94 -7.23 3.80
C ALA A 51 -4.73 -6.44 3.28
N ILE A 52 -4.98 -5.36 2.55
CA ILE A 52 -3.94 -4.43 2.07
C ILE A 52 -3.23 -3.80 3.27
N GLU A 53 -3.98 -3.30 4.25
CA GLU A 53 -3.43 -2.67 5.45
C GLU A 53 -2.55 -3.65 6.25
N ALA A 54 -3.03 -4.89 6.45
CA ALA A 54 -2.28 -5.95 7.11
C ALA A 54 -0.99 -6.28 6.34
N ALA A 55 -1.04 -6.43 5.03
CA ALA A 55 0.13 -6.74 4.20
C ALA A 55 1.21 -5.66 4.29
N ILE A 56 0.81 -4.38 4.30
CA ILE A 56 1.73 -3.26 4.44
C ILE A 56 2.36 -3.27 5.85
N ARG A 57 1.58 -3.58 6.90
CA ARG A 57 2.08 -3.76 8.28
C ARG A 57 3.07 -4.93 8.40
N GLU A 58 2.79 -6.06 7.77
CA GLU A 58 3.70 -7.21 7.72
C GLU A 58 5.01 -6.90 6.99
N ALA A 59 4.98 -6.02 6.00
CA ALA A 59 6.17 -5.51 5.34
C ALA A 59 6.98 -4.52 6.21
N GLY A 60 6.51 -4.19 7.42
CA GLY A 60 7.17 -3.29 8.36
C GLY A 60 6.82 -1.81 8.21
N TYR A 61 5.74 -1.48 7.50
CA TYR A 61 5.28 -0.11 7.30
C TYR A 61 3.96 0.14 8.02
N ASP A 62 3.72 1.36 8.49
CA ASP A 62 2.43 1.73 9.11
C ASP A 62 1.57 2.53 8.12
N PRO A 63 0.59 1.90 7.45
CA PRO A 63 -0.34 2.58 6.57
C PRO A 63 -1.44 3.27 7.37
N GLN A 64 -1.69 4.54 7.09
CA GLN A 64 -2.82 5.28 7.63
C GLN A 64 -3.89 5.40 6.56
N LYS A 65 -5.03 4.72 6.76
CA LYS A 65 -6.18 4.83 5.85
C LYS A 65 -6.65 6.28 5.78
N GLN A 66 -6.81 6.79 4.56
CA GLN A 66 -7.32 8.13 4.29
C GLN A 66 -8.80 8.12 3.88
#